data_AF-A0A7V0P2B5-F1
#
_entry.id   AF-A0A7V0P2B5-F1
#
_cell.length_a   1.000
_cell.length_b   1.000
_cell.length_c   1.000
_cell.angle_alpha   90.00
_cell.angle_beta   90.00
_cell.angle_gamma   90.00
#
_symmetry.space_group_name_H-M   'P 1'
#
loop_
_entity.id
_entity.type
_entity.pdbx_description
1 polymer ?
#
loop_
_entity_poly.entity_id
_entity_poly.type
_entity_poly.pdbx_seq_one_letter_code
_entity_poly.pdbx_strand_id
1 'polypeptide(L)'
;MNRPFLPYKMMDLLSDSVAVVDDKQQVIYANPAFDRLYNPLQDSSKKTLCWDLRDLILRFQKSKKRFVSENVLIPPVSKKFEVFVHSLRDTGIGRKFSLVLVKMGDQPAVPEFILAEEMVNAYVNERRLISETLAPEFQALKGEDINFRLALLNAQKAARSDLPIILKGESGTGKEILARTIHNISPCSRGPFVDINCAAIPDTLIESELFGYERGAFTGARGEGRKGLFEEADHGTIFLDEIGDASLSTQSKILRVLEEKKFRRVGGSKNIKVDVRIISATNKDLEKMISDGRFRDDLYYRMNTISITLPPLRDRGRDIRLLADFFLGKQTRGHQKKISFSEETLKALESYNWPGNVRELKGVVDYAVTMSEETEITPQSLPPFVFLKKSPLSTDELLSRDVISIAKRTPLLSATMKGVERNLIKLAIRKSGSKSEAIRILGISRRAFYYKLKEYNLESLFK
;
A
#
# COMPACT_ATOMS: atom_id res chain seq x y z
N MET A 1 -15.11 -12.38 0.50
CA MET A 1 -15.37 -12.22 -0.94
C MET A 1 -14.13 -11.62 -1.60
N ASN A 2 -13.89 -11.97 -2.86
CA ASN A 2 -12.62 -11.77 -3.58
C ASN A 2 -12.08 -10.34 -3.49
N ARG A 3 -10.90 -10.19 -2.88
CA ARG A 3 -10.03 -9.04 -3.11
C ARG A 3 -9.75 -8.93 -4.61
N PRO A 4 -9.62 -7.73 -5.21
CA PRO A 4 -9.11 -7.63 -6.56
C PRO A 4 -7.65 -8.07 -6.51
N PHE A 5 -7.41 -9.35 -6.81
CA PHE A 5 -6.09 -9.81 -7.22
C PHE A 5 -5.71 -8.96 -8.43
N LEU A 6 -4.62 -8.22 -8.33
CA LEU A 6 -4.08 -7.44 -9.43
C LEU A 6 -3.99 -8.34 -10.67
N PRO A 7 -4.59 -7.97 -11.82
CA PRO A 7 -4.69 -8.83 -13.00
C PRO A 7 -3.35 -9.42 -13.47
N TYR A 8 -2.24 -8.70 -13.28
CA TYR A 8 -0.90 -9.19 -13.60
C TYR A 8 -0.39 -10.27 -12.63
N LYS A 9 -0.73 -10.18 -11.33
CA LYS A 9 -0.32 -11.22 -10.35
C LYS A 9 -1.01 -12.54 -10.61
N MET A 10 -2.20 -12.51 -11.23
CA MET A 10 -2.84 -13.74 -11.70
C MET A 10 -2.11 -14.33 -12.92
N MET A 11 -1.51 -13.51 -13.79
CA MET A 11 -0.72 -14.02 -14.91
C MET A 11 0.56 -14.69 -14.42
N ASP A 12 1.13 -14.22 -13.33
CA ASP A 12 2.28 -14.84 -12.66
C ASP A 12 1.95 -16.23 -12.09
N LEU A 13 0.65 -16.52 -11.85
CA LEU A 13 0.15 -17.80 -11.38
C LEU A 13 -0.17 -18.78 -12.52
N LEU A 14 -0.20 -18.32 -13.78
CA LEU A 14 -0.43 -19.20 -14.93
C LEU A 14 0.78 -20.13 -15.13
N SER A 15 0.51 -21.41 -15.33
CA SER A 15 1.54 -22.41 -15.65
C SER A 15 2.09 -22.24 -17.06
N ASP A 16 1.26 -21.75 -17.99
CA ASP A 16 1.66 -21.46 -19.36
C ASP A 16 2.49 -20.17 -19.44
N SER A 17 3.36 -20.11 -20.46
CA SER A 17 4.26 -18.98 -20.66
C SER A 17 3.52 -17.86 -21.38
N VAL A 18 3.42 -16.69 -20.73
CA VAL A 18 2.66 -15.52 -21.23
C VAL A 18 3.57 -14.31 -21.40
N ALA A 19 3.48 -13.65 -22.55
CA ALA A 19 4.11 -12.36 -22.80
C ALA A 19 3.19 -11.39 -23.55
N VAL A 20 3.40 -10.09 -23.29
CA VAL A 20 2.75 -9.01 -24.04
C VAL A 20 3.81 -8.25 -24.82
N VAL A 21 3.52 -8.02 -26.10
CA VAL A 21 4.43 -7.42 -27.07
C VAL A 21 3.79 -6.18 -27.68
N ASP A 22 4.57 -5.10 -27.81
CA ASP A 22 4.13 -3.88 -28.48
C ASP A 22 4.24 -3.94 -30.01
N ASP A 23 3.85 -2.86 -30.68
CA ASP A 23 3.91 -2.69 -32.14
C ASP A 23 5.34 -2.68 -32.70
N LYS A 24 6.34 -2.40 -31.84
CA LYS A 24 7.77 -2.46 -32.14
C LYS A 24 8.38 -3.84 -31.85
N GLN A 25 7.56 -4.82 -31.48
CA GLN A 25 7.96 -6.17 -31.13
C GLN A 25 8.85 -6.26 -29.89
N GLN A 26 8.70 -5.31 -28.98
CA GLN A 26 9.35 -5.34 -27.68
C GLN A 26 8.44 -6.01 -26.65
N VAL A 27 9.02 -6.91 -25.85
CA VAL A 27 8.33 -7.52 -24.73
C VAL A 27 8.15 -6.47 -23.63
N ILE A 28 6.90 -6.10 -23.36
CA ILE A 28 6.52 -5.14 -22.32
C ILE A 28 6.01 -5.80 -21.05
N TYR A 29 5.76 -7.12 -21.11
CA TYR A 29 5.43 -7.98 -19.97
C TYR A 29 5.80 -9.42 -20.30
N ALA A 30 6.28 -10.16 -19.29
CA ALA A 30 6.47 -11.60 -19.33
C ALA A 30 6.19 -12.15 -17.92
N ASN A 31 5.43 -13.24 -17.83
CA ASN A 31 5.21 -13.93 -16.56
C ASN A 31 6.44 -14.81 -16.21
N PRO A 32 6.56 -15.34 -14.98
CA PRO A 32 7.71 -16.17 -14.57
C PRO A 32 7.89 -17.44 -15.40
N ALA A 33 6.83 -17.98 -16.01
CA ALA A 33 6.93 -19.11 -16.93
C ALA A 33 7.62 -18.68 -18.25
N PHE A 34 7.21 -17.56 -18.84
CA PHE A 34 7.83 -17.00 -20.03
C PHE A 34 9.26 -16.51 -19.77
N ASP A 35 9.53 -15.95 -18.60
CA ASP A 35 10.88 -15.53 -18.21
C ASP A 35 11.82 -16.73 -18.04
N ARG A 36 11.32 -17.87 -17.51
CA ARG A 36 12.09 -19.12 -17.49
C ARG A 36 12.33 -19.72 -18.88
N LEU A 37 11.36 -19.56 -19.79
CA LEU A 37 11.44 -20.08 -21.15
C LEU A 37 12.35 -19.25 -22.07
N TYR A 38 12.28 -17.92 -21.98
CA TYR A 38 12.86 -16.99 -22.96
C TYR A 38 13.71 -15.86 -22.32
N ASN A 39 13.55 -15.59 -21.02
CA ASN A 39 14.26 -14.58 -20.21
C ASN A 39 14.39 -13.17 -20.85
N PRO A 40 13.30 -12.57 -21.35
CA PRO A 40 13.37 -11.29 -22.06
C PRO A 40 13.56 -10.06 -21.16
N LEU A 41 13.29 -10.17 -19.85
CA LEU A 41 13.27 -9.02 -18.94
C LEU A 41 14.60 -8.77 -18.20
N GLN A 42 15.47 -9.78 -18.08
CA GLN A 42 16.77 -9.66 -17.40
C GLN A 42 17.96 -9.44 -18.35
N ASP A 43 17.77 -9.68 -19.66
CA ASP A 43 18.77 -9.47 -20.70
C ASP A 43 18.28 -8.43 -21.70
N SER A 44 18.94 -7.27 -21.75
CA SER A 44 18.57 -6.17 -22.64
C SER A 44 18.62 -6.54 -24.13
N SER A 45 19.41 -7.56 -24.51
CA SER A 45 19.46 -8.08 -25.88
C SER A 45 18.25 -8.96 -26.24
N LYS A 46 17.49 -9.44 -25.25
CA LYS A 46 16.33 -10.33 -25.39
C LYS A 46 14.98 -9.67 -25.14
N LYS A 47 14.95 -8.35 -24.92
CA LYS A 47 13.71 -7.55 -24.99
C LYS A 47 13.00 -7.70 -26.33
N THR A 48 13.74 -8.08 -27.37
CA THR A 48 13.24 -8.43 -28.69
C THR A 48 13.10 -9.94 -28.80
N LEU A 49 11.94 -10.41 -29.24
CA LEU A 49 11.63 -11.84 -29.42
C LEU A 49 12.53 -12.51 -30.49
N CYS A 50 12.59 -13.84 -30.50
CA CYS A 50 13.35 -14.58 -31.50
C CYS A 50 12.74 -14.38 -32.89
N TRP A 51 13.53 -14.62 -33.93
CA TRP A 51 13.10 -14.38 -35.30
C TRP A 51 11.78 -15.11 -35.63
N ASP A 52 11.63 -16.37 -35.22
CA ASP A 52 10.43 -17.15 -35.54
C ASP A 52 9.15 -16.60 -34.85
N LEU A 53 9.25 -16.16 -33.59
CA LEU A 53 8.14 -15.51 -32.88
C LEU A 53 7.81 -14.15 -33.50
N ARG A 54 8.83 -13.37 -33.89
CA ARG A 54 8.65 -12.07 -34.56
C ARG A 54 7.96 -12.25 -35.92
N ASP A 55 8.41 -13.23 -36.70
CA ASP A 55 7.83 -13.54 -38.00
C ASP A 55 6.36 -13.95 -37.88
N LEU A 56 6.03 -14.83 -36.92
CA LEU A 56 4.65 -15.20 -36.63
C LEU A 56 3.79 -13.96 -36.29
N ILE A 57 4.25 -13.11 -35.38
CA ILE A 57 3.52 -11.89 -34.98
C ILE A 57 3.33 -10.95 -36.18
N LEU A 58 4.35 -10.77 -37.02
CA LEU A 58 4.28 -9.92 -38.22
C LEU A 58 3.29 -10.47 -39.26
N ARG A 59 3.37 -11.77 -39.57
CA ARG A 59 2.43 -12.44 -40.48
C ARG A 59 1.01 -12.34 -39.95
N PHE A 60 0.83 -12.54 -38.65
CA PHE A 60 -0.45 -12.44 -37.98
C PHE A 60 -1.03 -11.01 -38.03
N GLN A 61 -0.24 -9.98 -37.72
CA GLN A 61 -0.67 -8.59 -37.77
C GLN A 61 -1.13 -8.16 -39.18
N LYS A 62 -0.47 -8.68 -40.22
CA LYS A 62 -0.87 -8.45 -41.63
C LYS A 62 -2.19 -9.16 -42.00
N SER A 63 -2.48 -10.30 -41.38
CA SER A 63 -3.65 -11.13 -41.69
C SER A 63 -5.00 -10.55 -41.25
N LYS A 64 -5.00 -9.52 -40.37
CA LYS A 64 -6.21 -8.93 -39.72
C LYS A 64 -7.07 -9.92 -38.92
N LYS A 65 -6.64 -11.17 -38.72
CA LYS A 65 -7.32 -12.14 -37.83
C LYS A 65 -7.20 -11.69 -36.38
N ARG A 66 -8.15 -12.10 -35.53
CA ARG A 66 -8.10 -11.82 -34.07
C ARG A 66 -7.19 -12.77 -33.32
N PHE A 67 -6.95 -13.96 -33.87
CA PHE A 67 -6.20 -15.04 -33.23
C PHE A 67 -5.50 -15.92 -34.28
N VAL A 68 -4.32 -16.44 -33.94
CA VAL A 68 -3.61 -17.50 -34.68
C VAL A 68 -2.93 -18.46 -33.70
N SER A 69 -2.79 -19.72 -34.10
CA SER A 69 -1.92 -20.71 -33.45
C SER A 69 -0.94 -21.25 -34.49
N GLU A 70 0.34 -21.35 -34.14
CA GLU A 70 1.35 -21.99 -34.98
C GLU A 70 2.42 -22.67 -34.11
N ASN A 71 3.01 -23.78 -34.61
CA ASN A 71 4.12 -24.44 -33.93
C ASN A 71 5.44 -23.73 -34.24
N VAL A 72 6.02 -23.05 -33.24
CA VAL A 72 7.19 -22.19 -33.39
C VAL A 72 8.37 -22.73 -32.59
N LEU A 73 9.57 -22.63 -33.15
CA LEU A 73 10.82 -22.94 -32.46
C LEU A 73 11.18 -21.81 -31.49
N ILE A 74 11.46 -22.11 -30.22
CA ILE A 74 11.76 -21.08 -29.21
C ILE A 74 13.14 -21.30 -28.59
N PRO A 75 14.19 -20.62 -29.07
CA PRO A 75 15.51 -20.66 -28.45
C PRO A 75 15.47 -20.19 -26.98
N PRO A 76 16.32 -20.75 -26.10
CA PRO A 76 17.39 -21.72 -26.38
C PRO A 76 16.90 -23.18 -26.46
N VAL A 77 15.60 -23.42 -26.24
CA VAL A 77 15.03 -24.75 -26.25
C VAL A 77 14.78 -25.15 -27.70
N SER A 78 15.60 -26.04 -28.27
CA SER A 78 15.46 -26.50 -29.68
C SER A 78 14.23 -27.40 -29.93
N LYS A 79 13.09 -27.04 -29.33
CA LYS A 79 11.80 -27.71 -29.41
C LYS A 79 10.77 -26.74 -29.99
N LYS A 80 9.87 -27.27 -30.82
CA LYS A 80 8.69 -26.52 -31.28
C LYS A 80 7.60 -26.54 -30.20
N PHE A 81 7.04 -25.39 -29.91
CA PHE A 81 5.90 -25.23 -29.03
C PHE A 81 4.71 -24.69 -29.82
N GLU A 82 3.51 -25.08 -29.42
CA GLU A 82 2.31 -24.42 -29.94
C GLU A 82 2.25 -23.00 -29.34
N VAL A 83 2.29 -22.01 -30.22
CA VAL A 83 2.27 -20.60 -29.85
C VAL A 83 0.97 -19.98 -30.33
N PHE A 84 0.24 -19.39 -29.39
CA PHE A 84 -0.94 -18.60 -29.67
C PHE A 84 -0.59 -17.12 -29.69
N VAL A 85 -1.04 -16.43 -30.72
CA VAL A 85 -0.93 -14.97 -30.80
C VAL A 85 -2.31 -14.37 -30.94
N HIS A 86 -2.64 -13.43 -30.04
CA HIS A 86 -3.89 -12.70 -30.08
C HIS A 86 -3.65 -11.20 -30.29
N SER A 87 -4.45 -10.59 -31.15
CA SER A 87 -4.37 -9.17 -31.44
C SER A 87 -5.23 -8.40 -30.44
N LEU A 88 -4.60 -7.60 -29.59
CA LEU A 88 -5.27 -6.73 -28.66
C LEU A 88 -5.50 -5.38 -29.34
N ARG A 89 -6.76 -4.96 -29.45
CA ARG A 89 -7.10 -3.66 -30.03
C ARG A 89 -7.13 -2.62 -28.91
N ASP A 90 -6.20 -1.69 -28.95
CA ASP A 90 -6.27 -0.44 -28.19
C ASP A 90 -7.44 0.41 -28.72
N THR A 91 -8.37 0.78 -27.84
CA THR A 91 -9.52 1.62 -28.16
C THR A 91 -9.23 3.11 -28.02
N GLY A 92 -8.00 3.54 -27.67
CA GLY A 92 -7.74 4.95 -27.33
C GLY A 92 -6.45 5.60 -27.84
N ILE A 93 -5.36 4.87 -28.11
CA ILE A 93 -4.05 5.48 -28.51
C ILE A 93 -3.58 5.01 -29.90
N GLY A 94 -4.31 4.10 -30.53
CA GLY A 94 -3.99 3.60 -31.88
C GLY A 94 -2.76 2.69 -31.93
N ARG A 95 -2.25 2.23 -30.77
CA ARG A 95 -1.15 1.25 -30.72
C ARG A 95 -1.70 -0.18 -30.71
N LYS A 96 -0.99 -1.11 -31.33
CA LYS A 96 -1.43 -2.52 -31.37
C LYS A 96 -0.54 -3.34 -30.46
N PHE A 97 -1.16 -4.14 -29.60
CA PHE A 97 -0.44 -5.09 -28.76
C PHE A 97 -0.73 -6.51 -29.23
N SER A 98 0.20 -7.41 -29.02
CA SER A 98 0.03 -8.84 -29.27
C SER A 98 0.29 -9.61 -27.99
N LEU A 99 -0.69 -10.40 -27.57
CA LEU A 99 -0.51 -11.39 -26.52
C LEU A 99 0.10 -12.63 -27.15
N VAL A 100 1.21 -13.11 -26.58
CA VAL A 100 1.90 -14.33 -26.99
C VAL A 100 1.79 -15.33 -25.85
N LEU A 101 1.16 -16.47 -26.11
CA LEU A 101 1.07 -17.58 -25.18
C LEU A 101 1.83 -18.76 -25.77
N VAL A 102 2.73 -19.34 -25.00
CA VAL A 102 3.43 -20.57 -25.37
C VAL A 102 2.91 -21.69 -24.48
N LYS A 103 2.28 -22.67 -25.11
CA LYS A 103 1.66 -23.80 -24.43
C LYS A 103 2.72 -24.79 -23.98
N MET A 104 2.73 -25.14 -22.69
CA MET A 104 3.74 -26.04 -22.12
C MET A 104 3.31 -27.51 -22.04
N GLY A 105 2.04 -27.86 -22.36
CA GLY A 105 1.50 -29.23 -22.30
C GLY A 105 0.24 -29.49 -23.17
N ASP A 106 -0.42 -30.64 -23.00
CA ASP A 106 -1.49 -31.15 -23.90
C ASP A 106 -2.93 -30.76 -23.53
N GLN A 107 -3.17 -29.96 -22.48
CA GLN A 107 -4.54 -29.59 -22.05
C GLN A 107 -5.24 -28.58 -22.98
N PRO A 108 -6.58 -28.57 -23.09
CA PRO A 108 -7.30 -27.60 -23.94
C PRO A 108 -7.25 -26.18 -23.36
N ALA A 109 -6.64 -25.24 -24.10
CA ALA A 109 -6.33 -23.87 -23.67
C ALA A 109 -7.52 -22.88 -23.61
N VAL A 110 -8.74 -23.32 -23.95
CA VAL A 110 -9.87 -22.42 -24.28
C VAL A 110 -10.41 -21.60 -23.08
N PRO A 111 -10.50 -22.12 -21.84
CA PRO A 111 -10.92 -21.32 -20.69
C PRO A 111 -9.84 -20.35 -20.17
N GLU A 112 -8.57 -20.74 -20.27
CA GLU A 112 -7.43 -19.90 -19.84
C GLU A 112 -7.19 -18.74 -20.81
N PHE A 113 -7.56 -18.90 -22.08
CA PHE A 113 -7.38 -17.89 -23.12
C PHE A 113 -8.23 -16.63 -22.90
N ILE A 114 -9.52 -16.79 -22.58
CA ILE A 114 -10.42 -15.64 -22.30
C ILE A 114 -9.93 -14.87 -21.06
N LEU A 115 -9.51 -15.61 -20.03
CA LEU A 115 -8.96 -15.02 -18.83
C LEU A 115 -7.66 -14.26 -19.16
N ALA A 116 -6.76 -14.83 -19.95
CA ALA A 116 -5.53 -14.15 -20.38
C ALA A 116 -5.80 -12.88 -21.20
N GLU A 117 -6.80 -12.88 -22.10
CA GLU A 117 -7.20 -11.69 -22.85
C GLU A 117 -7.71 -10.57 -21.92
N GLU A 118 -8.59 -10.90 -20.97
CA GLU A 118 -9.09 -9.96 -19.97
C GLU A 118 -7.96 -9.39 -19.10
N MET A 119 -7.04 -10.25 -18.66
CA MET A 119 -5.90 -9.86 -17.85
C MET A 119 -4.95 -8.95 -18.61
N VAL A 120 -4.72 -9.21 -19.90
CA VAL A 120 -3.82 -8.38 -20.71
C VAL A 120 -4.49 -7.05 -21.05
N ASN A 121 -5.79 -7.05 -21.36
CA ASN A 121 -6.54 -5.81 -21.50
C ASN A 121 -6.48 -4.99 -20.20
N ALA A 122 -6.59 -5.63 -19.04
CA ALA A 122 -6.42 -4.97 -17.76
C ALA A 122 -4.99 -4.41 -17.58
N TYR A 123 -3.93 -5.17 -17.91
CA TYR A 123 -2.55 -4.72 -17.84
C TYR A 123 -2.24 -3.55 -18.79
N VAL A 124 -2.71 -3.61 -20.04
CA VAL A 124 -2.55 -2.54 -21.04
C VAL A 124 -3.30 -1.28 -20.60
N ASN A 125 -4.53 -1.44 -20.09
CA ASN A 125 -5.29 -0.32 -19.53
C ASN A 125 -4.58 0.28 -18.30
N GLU A 126 -4.02 -0.55 -17.42
CA GLU A 126 -3.25 -0.12 -16.26
C GLU A 126 -2.03 0.70 -16.71
N ARG A 127 -1.22 0.18 -17.65
CA ARG A 127 -0.07 0.90 -18.24
C ARG A 127 -0.48 2.22 -18.90
N ARG A 128 -1.64 2.25 -19.56
CA ARG A 128 -2.23 3.48 -20.11
C ARG A 128 -2.53 4.49 -19.03
N LEU A 129 -3.24 4.07 -17.98
CA LEU A 129 -3.54 4.89 -16.82
C LEU A 129 -2.26 5.47 -16.24
N ILE A 130 -1.23 4.65 -16.02
CA ILE A 130 0.04 5.10 -15.42
C ILE A 130 0.76 6.17 -16.26
N SER A 131 0.56 6.14 -17.59
CA SER A 131 1.07 7.15 -18.52
C SER A 131 0.27 8.45 -18.54
N GLU A 132 -0.94 8.48 -17.96
CA GLU A 132 -1.71 9.71 -17.79
C GLU A 132 -0.98 10.65 -16.81
N THR A 133 -0.89 11.92 -17.19
CA THR A 133 -0.29 12.94 -16.33
C THR A 133 -1.26 13.30 -15.20
N LEU A 134 -0.75 13.27 -13.97
CA LEU A 134 -1.47 13.78 -12.81
C LEU A 134 -1.57 15.32 -12.89
N ALA A 135 -2.70 15.85 -12.48
CA ALA A 135 -2.93 17.28 -12.39
C ALA A 135 -1.96 17.91 -11.37
N PRO A 136 -1.55 19.18 -11.55
CA PRO A 136 -0.57 19.83 -10.67
C PRO A 136 -0.93 19.80 -9.18
N GLU A 137 -2.21 19.75 -8.85
CA GLU A 137 -2.73 19.72 -7.47
C GLU A 137 -2.37 18.42 -6.73
N PHE A 138 -2.01 17.36 -7.46
CA PHE A 138 -1.51 16.10 -6.89
C PHE A 138 -0.02 16.13 -6.55
N GLN A 139 0.71 17.21 -6.85
CA GLN A 139 2.17 17.30 -6.59
C GLN A 139 2.56 17.09 -5.13
N ALA A 140 1.65 17.37 -4.18
CA ALA A 140 1.87 17.12 -2.76
C ALA A 140 1.89 15.61 -2.41
N LEU A 141 1.23 14.77 -3.23
CA LEU A 141 1.14 13.33 -3.08
C LEU A 141 2.24 12.66 -3.91
N LYS A 142 3.45 12.65 -3.34
CA LYS A 142 4.62 12.08 -4.01
C LYS A 142 4.69 10.55 -3.91
N GLY A 143 4.97 9.91 -5.04
CA GLY A 143 5.21 8.46 -5.14
C GLY A 143 5.31 7.99 -6.59
N GLU A 144 6.14 6.98 -6.80
CA GLU A 144 6.33 6.26 -8.05
C GLU A 144 5.72 4.86 -8.03
N ASP A 145 5.38 4.33 -6.83
CA ASP A 145 4.68 3.06 -6.69
C ASP A 145 3.43 2.99 -7.59
N ILE A 146 3.27 1.83 -8.23
CA ILE A 146 2.26 1.62 -9.25
C ILE A 146 0.84 1.74 -8.68
N ASN A 147 0.60 1.13 -7.52
CA ASN A 147 -0.71 1.10 -6.89
C ASN A 147 -1.06 2.48 -6.34
N PHE A 148 -0.07 3.17 -5.77
CA PHE A 148 -0.22 4.56 -5.33
C PHE A 148 -0.58 5.48 -6.51
N ARG A 149 0.16 5.41 -7.62
CA ARG A 149 -0.13 6.21 -8.83
C ARG A 149 -1.54 5.93 -9.38
N LEU A 150 -1.95 4.67 -9.45
CA LEU A 150 -3.30 4.31 -9.88
C LEU A 150 -4.38 4.86 -8.95
N ALA A 151 -4.15 4.84 -7.63
CA ALA A 151 -5.06 5.45 -6.67
C ALA A 151 -5.23 6.97 -6.92
N LEU A 152 -4.13 7.69 -7.21
CA LEU A 152 -4.18 9.11 -7.53
C LEU A 152 -4.91 9.40 -8.84
N LEU A 153 -4.71 8.59 -9.86
CA LEU A 153 -5.40 8.72 -11.16
C LEU A 153 -6.90 8.46 -11.03
N ASN A 154 -7.28 7.45 -10.25
CA ASN A 154 -8.68 7.17 -9.95
C ASN A 154 -9.31 8.33 -9.16
N ALA A 155 -8.58 8.91 -8.20
CA ALA A 155 -9.01 10.11 -7.50
C ALA A 155 -9.21 11.31 -8.45
N GLN A 156 -8.29 11.52 -9.40
CA GLN A 156 -8.41 12.57 -10.42
C GLN A 156 -9.65 12.38 -11.30
N LYS A 157 -9.97 11.15 -11.68
CA LYS A 157 -11.19 10.84 -12.45
C LYS A 157 -12.44 11.04 -11.60
N ALA A 158 -12.43 10.55 -10.36
CA ALA A 158 -13.54 10.66 -9.42
C ALA A 158 -13.87 12.12 -9.09
N ALA A 159 -12.88 13.00 -9.04
CA ALA A 159 -13.06 14.43 -8.77
C ALA A 159 -14.03 15.12 -9.74
N ARG A 160 -14.14 14.63 -10.99
CA ARG A 160 -15.04 15.17 -12.02
C ARG A 160 -16.52 14.85 -11.80
N SER A 161 -16.82 13.87 -10.95
CA SER A 161 -18.19 13.50 -10.57
C SER A 161 -18.55 14.07 -9.19
N ASP A 162 -19.84 14.11 -8.89
CA ASP A 162 -20.41 14.42 -7.57
C ASP A 162 -20.66 13.17 -6.71
N LEU A 163 -20.30 11.98 -7.23
CA LEU A 163 -20.52 10.71 -6.56
C LEU A 163 -19.76 10.62 -5.23
N PRO A 164 -20.33 9.93 -4.22
CA PRO A 164 -19.65 9.65 -2.96
C PRO A 164 -18.35 8.85 -3.19
N ILE A 165 -17.30 9.26 -2.48
CA ILE A 165 -15.99 8.61 -2.54
C ILE A 165 -15.64 8.06 -1.16
N ILE A 166 -15.17 6.82 -1.09
CA ILE A 166 -14.54 6.25 0.11
C ILE A 166 -13.06 5.99 -0.12
N LEU A 167 -12.24 6.61 0.73
CA LEU A 167 -10.79 6.46 0.79
C LEU A 167 -10.42 5.41 1.83
N LYS A 168 -9.89 4.27 1.38
CA LYS A 168 -9.44 3.18 2.24
C LYS A 168 -7.92 3.23 2.39
N GLY A 169 -7.41 2.88 3.57
CA GLY A 169 -5.98 2.73 3.80
C GLY A 169 -5.59 3.04 5.23
N GLU A 170 -4.37 2.64 5.60
CA GLU A 170 -3.88 2.83 6.96
C GLU A 170 -3.78 4.30 7.38
N SER A 171 -3.63 4.53 8.68
CA SER A 171 -3.41 5.89 9.19
C SER A 171 -2.07 6.43 8.69
N GLY A 172 -2.04 7.71 8.33
CA GLY A 172 -0.82 8.37 7.86
C GLY A 172 -0.43 8.12 6.40
N THR A 173 -1.27 7.49 5.57
CA THR A 173 -1.00 7.28 4.13
C THR A 173 -1.28 8.51 3.25
N GLY A 174 -1.97 9.53 3.79
CA GLY A 174 -2.30 10.77 3.06
C GLY A 174 -3.75 10.92 2.60
N LYS A 175 -4.70 10.17 3.18
CA LYS A 175 -6.15 10.23 2.85
C LYS A 175 -6.72 11.65 2.89
N GLU A 176 -6.38 12.43 3.91
CA GLU A 176 -6.85 13.81 4.08
C GLU A 176 -6.34 14.74 2.96
N ILE A 177 -5.05 14.66 2.64
CA ILE A 177 -4.45 15.43 1.54
C ILE A 177 -5.13 15.05 0.22
N LEU A 178 -5.36 13.75 0.00
CA LEU A 178 -6.07 13.27 -1.18
C LEU A 178 -7.51 13.80 -1.28
N ALA A 179 -8.26 13.78 -0.17
CA ALA A 179 -9.62 14.33 -0.13
C ALA A 179 -9.65 15.83 -0.48
N ARG A 180 -8.72 16.61 0.08
CA ARG A 180 -8.60 18.04 -0.22
C ARG A 180 -8.20 18.27 -1.68
N THR A 181 -7.27 17.49 -2.22
CA THR A 181 -6.91 17.55 -3.65
C THR A 181 -8.12 17.23 -4.54
N ILE A 182 -8.89 16.18 -4.24
CA ILE A 182 -10.12 15.83 -4.99
C ILE A 182 -11.09 17.01 -5.00
N HIS A 183 -11.33 17.65 -3.86
CA HIS A 183 -12.19 18.82 -3.77
C HIS A 183 -11.67 19.98 -4.65
N ASN A 184 -10.38 20.30 -4.56
CA ASN A 184 -9.77 21.43 -5.28
C ASN A 184 -9.93 21.35 -6.80
N ILE A 185 -9.94 20.13 -7.37
CA ILE A 185 -10.09 19.91 -8.82
C ILE A 185 -11.50 19.49 -9.23
N SER A 186 -12.47 19.58 -8.32
CA SER A 186 -13.86 19.24 -8.58
C SER A 186 -14.72 20.43 -9.03
N PRO A 187 -15.91 20.19 -9.59
CA PRO A 187 -16.86 21.27 -9.91
C PRO A 187 -17.28 22.12 -8.70
N CYS A 188 -17.26 21.56 -7.49
CA CYS A 188 -17.61 22.24 -6.24
C CYS A 188 -16.40 22.85 -5.50
N SER A 189 -15.26 23.04 -6.18
CA SER A 189 -14.02 23.60 -5.59
C SER A 189 -14.14 25.05 -5.09
N ARG A 190 -15.17 25.78 -5.53
CA ARG A 190 -15.49 27.12 -5.03
C ARG A 190 -16.27 27.11 -3.72
N GLY A 191 -16.91 25.98 -3.40
CA GLY A 191 -17.63 25.79 -2.15
C GLY A 191 -16.69 25.48 -0.98
N PRO A 192 -17.21 25.46 0.25
CA PRO A 192 -16.42 25.13 1.43
C PRO A 192 -15.92 23.68 1.40
N PHE A 193 -14.72 23.44 1.93
CA PHE A 193 -14.24 22.11 2.30
C PHE A 193 -14.27 22.01 3.83
N VAL A 194 -15.19 21.20 4.34
CA VAL A 194 -15.39 21.01 5.78
C VAL A 194 -14.93 19.60 6.15
N ASP A 195 -13.96 19.48 7.05
CA ASP A 195 -13.45 18.20 7.52
C ASP A 195 -13.82 17.92 8.98
N ILE A 196 -14.06 16.66 9.28
CA ILE A 196 -14.33 16.16 10.63
C ILE A 196 -13.75 14.76 10.80
N ASN A 197 -13.08 14.53 11.91
CA ASN A 197 -12.61 13.20 12.30
C ASN A 197 -13.61 12.58 13.29
N CYS A 198 -14.29 11.52 12.85
CA CYS A 198 -15.31 10.84 13.65
C CYS A 198 -14.76 10.15 14.90
N ALA A 199 -13.47 9.78 14.91
CA ALA A 199 -12.83 9.17 16.08
C ALA A 199 -12.37 10.20 17.13
N ALA A 200 -12.27 11.49 16.77
CA ALA A 200 -11.75 12.53 17.66
C ALA A 200 -12.83 13.17 18.55
N ILE A 201 -14.11 12.97 18.23
CA ILE A 201 -15.24 13.60 18.91
C ILE A 201 -16.06 12.51 19.60
N PRO A 202 -16.42 12.66 20.89
CA PRO A 202 -17.30 11.72 21.56
C PRO A 202 -18.63 11.53 20.81
N ASP A 203 -19.15 10.31 20.78
CA ASP A 203 -20.41 9.96 20.12
C ASP A 203 -21.59 10.85 20.54
N THR A 204 -21.60 11.31 21.79
CA THR A 204 -22.65 12.21 22.31
C THR A 204 -22.62 13.60 21.67
N LEU A 205 -21.46 14.04 21.17
CA LEU A 205 -21.25 15.37 20.59
C LEU A 205 -21.21 15.34 19.06
N ILE A 206 -20.77 14.24 18.45
CA ILE A 206 -20.58 14.15 17.00
C ILE A 206 -21.86 14.44 16.22
N GLU A 207 -23.02 14.02 16.73
CA GLU A 207 -24.31 14.31 16.09
C GLU A 207 -24.62 15.82 16.09
N SER A 208 -24.32 16.48 17.20
CA SER A 208 -24.56 17.92 17.34
C SER A 208 -23.59 18.76 16.53
N GLU A 209 -22.36 18.29 16.32
CA GLU A 209 -21.40 18.93 15.41
C GLU A 209 -21.82 18.72 13.94
N LEU A 210 -22.10 17.48 13.52
CA LEU A 210 -22.47 17.17 12.13
C LEU A 210 -23.78 17.84 11.71
N PHE A 211 -24.82 17.70 12.54
CA PHE A 211 -26.19 18.07 12.18
C PHE A 211 -26.68 19.33 12.89
N GLY A 212 -25.89 19.94 13.79
CA GLY A 212 -26.34 21.09 14.55
C GLY A 212 -27.40 20.73 15.59
N TYR A 213 -27.81 21.72 16.36
CA TYR A 213 -28.82 21.56 17.40
C TYR A 213 -29.71 22.79 17.53
N GLU A 214 -30.97 22.54 17.91
CA GLU A 214 -31.91 23.60 18.28
C GLU A 214 -31.76 24.03 19.74
N ARG A 215 -32.30 25.20 20.06
CA ARG A 215 -32.29 25.76 21.42
C ARG A 215 -32.91 24.77 22.41
N GLY A 216 -32.19 24.48 23.50
CA GLY A 216 -32.68 23.57 24.54
C GLY A 216 -32.64 22.08 24.20
N ALA A 217 -31.92 21.67 23.15
CA ALA A 217 -31.84 20.26 22.75
C ALA A 217 -31.22 19.33 23.79
N PHE A 218 -30.31 19.83 24.64
CA PHE A 218 -29.68 19.08 25.74
C PHE A 218 -29.13 20.04 26.82
N THR A 219 -28.78 19.51 27.99
CA THR A 219 -28.17 20.26 29.09
C THR A 219 -26.80 20.80 28.68
N GLY A 220 -26.66 22.14 28.62
CA GLY A 220 -25.45 22.81 28.12
C GLY A 220 -25.54 23.32 26.67
N ALA A 221 -26.65 23.08 25.97
CA ALA A 221 -26.91 23.67 24.66
C ALA A 221 -26.96 25.20 24.77
N ARG A 222 -26.27 25.90 23.85
CA ARG A 222 -26.33 27.36 23.80
C ARG A 222 -27.76 27.83 23.51
N GLY A 223 -28.17 28.91 24.16
CA GLY A 223 -29.51 29.48 24.05
C GLY A 223 -29.89 29.95 22.64
N GLU A 224 -28.94 30.03 21.70
CA GLU A 224 -29.16 30.41 20.31
C GLU A 224 -29.27 29.23 19.34
N GLY A 225 -28.88 28.00 19.74
CA GLY A 225 -28.70 26.85 18.85
C GLY A 225 -27.36 26.90 18.10
N ARG A 226 -27.07 25.91 17.25
CA ARG A 226 -25.87 25.93 16.38
C ARG A 226 -26.15 25.23 15.05
N LYS A 227 -25.61 25.78 13.96
CA LYS A 227 -25.58 25.10 12.64
C LYS A 227 -24.68 23.87 12.70
N GLY A 228 -25.02 22.85 11.92
CA GLY A 228 -24.17 21.67 11.77
C GLY A 228 -23.13 21.82 10.66
N LEU A 229 -22.10 20.98 10.68
CA LEU A 229 -21.08 20.94 9.63
C LEU A 229 -21.66 20.60 8.24
N PHE A 230 -22.75 19.84 8.15
CA PHE A 230 -23.44 19.63 6.88
C PHE A 230 -24.08 20.92 6.32
N GLU A 231 -24.56 21.82 7.18
CA GLU A 231 -25.03 23.15 6.77
C GLU A 231 -23.85 24.05 6.38
N GLU A 232 -22.71 23.94 7.07
CA GLU A 232 -21.49 24.70 6.75
C GLU A 232 -20.83 24.24 5.44
N ALA A 233 -21.03 22.97 5.07
CA ALA A 233 -20.47 22.36 3.85
C ALA A 233 -21.36 22.55 2.61
N ASP A 234 -22.49 23.25 2.72
CA ASP A 234 -23.48 23.41 1.64
C ASP A 234 -22.84 23.99 0.36
N HIS A 235 -23.19 23.41 -0.80
CA HIS A 235 -22.58 23.65 -2.11
C HIS A 235 -21.06 23.37 -2.19
N GLY A 236 -20.52 22.66 -1.21
CA GLY A 236 -19.11 22.30 -1.10
C GLY A 236 -18.89 20.80 -0.92
N THR A 237 -17.92 20.46 -0.07
CA THR A 237 -17.56 19.08 0.24
C THR A 237 -17.40 18.90 1.74
N ILE A 238 -17.98 17.83 2.26
CA ILE A 238 -17.70 17.36 3.62
C ILE A 238 -16.79 16.14 3.56
N PHE A 239 -15.71 16.17 4.32
CA PHE A 239 -14.78 15.07 4.50
C PHE A 239 -14.97 14.42 5.86
N LEU A 240 -15.40 13.15 5.86
CA LEU A 240 -15.65 12.34 7.05
C LEU A 240 -14.47 11.38 7.27
N ASP A 241 -13.49 11.77 8.08
CA ASP A 241 -12.35 10.92 8.41
C ASP A 241 -12.71 9.91 9.50
N GLU A 242 -12.13 8.72 9.40
CA GLU A 242 -12.43 7.55 10.24
C GLU A 242 -13.94 7.26 10.39
N ILE A 243 -14.69 7.21 9.27
CA ILE A 243 -16.15 6.95 9.27
C ILE A 243 -16.53 5.62 9.95
N GLY A 244 -15.61 4.67 10.01
CA GLY A 244 -15.78 3.40 10.74
C GLY A 244 -15.81 3.55 12.27
N ASP A 245 -15.61 4.75 12.82
CA ASP A 245 -15.78 5.07 14.24
C ASP A 245 -17.14 5.72 14.55
N ALA A 246 -17.94 6.07 13.54
CA ALA A 246 -19.25 6.67 13.76
C ALA A 246 -20.25 5.67 14.36
N SER A 247 -21.04 6.11 15.35
CA SER A 247 -22.12 5.30 15.93
C SER A 247 -23.22 4.93 14.90
N LEU A 248 -23.98 3.86 15.15
CA LEU A 248 -25.11 3.45 14.29
C LEU A 248 -26.18 4.54 14.13
N SER A 249 -26.38 5.36 15.15
CA SER A 249 -27.31 6.51 15.10
C SER A 249 -26.79 7.58 14.13
N THR A 250 -25.51 7.95 14.25
CA THR A 250 -24.85 8.88 13.34
C THR A 250 -24.86 8.36 11.90
N GLN A 251 -24.54 7.08 11.70
CA GLN A 251 -24.60 6.40 10.40
C GLN A 251 -25.99 6.53 9.76
N SER A 252 -27.06 6.31 10.53
CA SER A 252 -28.44 6.42 10.03
C SER A 252 -28.79 7.83 9.57
N LYS A 253 -28.25 8.88 10.22
CA LYS A 253 -28.46 10.27 9.82
C LYS A 253 -27.62 10.66 8.61
N ILE A 254 -26.38 10.16 8.51
CA ILE A 254 -25.53 10.36 7.32
C ILE A 254 -26.19 9.74 6.09
N LEU A 255 -26.77 8.53 6.22
CA LEU A 255 -27.53 7.88 5.15
C LEU A 255 -28.66 8.78 4.62
N ARG A 256 -29.44 9.39 5.51
CA ARG A 256 -30.51 10.33 5.11
C ARG A 256 -29.99 11.54 4.32
N VAL A 257 -28.82 12.07 4.70
CA VAL A 257 -28.21 13.15 3.92
C VAL A 257 -27.78 12.66 2.53
N LEU A 258 -27.19 11.47 2.44
CA LEU A 258 -26.78 10.88 1.17
C LEU A 258 -27.95 10.61 0.22
N GLU A 259 -29.08 10.13 0.75
CA GLU A 259 -30.24 9.73 -0.04
C GLU A 259 -31.21 10.87 -0.33
N GLU A 260 -31.57 11.65 0.69
CA GLU A 260 -32.63 12.66 0.59
C GLU A 260 -32.11 14.08 0.43
N LYS A 261 -30.78 14.29 0.54
CA LYS A 261 -30.14 15.62 0.57
C LYS A 261 -30.75 16.53 1.65
N LYS A 262 -31.17 15.91 2.76
CA LYS A 262 -31.86 16.56 3.88
C LYS A 262 -31.46 15.95 5.22
N PHE A 263 -31.54 16.76 6.27
CA PHE A 263 -31.46 16.28 7.65
C PHE A 263 -32.27 17.17 8.60
N ARG A 264 -32.29 16.79 9.88
CA ARG A 264 -32.86 17.59 10.98
C ARG A 264 -31.79 17.83 12.03
N ARG A 265 -31.79 19.03 12.62
CA ARG A 265 -30.97 19.34 13.79
C ARG A 265 -31.38 18.49 14.98
N VAL A 266 -30.46 18.26 15.91
CA VAL A 266 -30.76 17.60 17.17
C VAL A 266 -31.80 18.41 17.94
N GLY A 267 -32.87 17.76 18.40
CA GLY A 267 -34.01 18.40 19.06
C GLY A 267 -34.97 19.15 18.11
N GLY A 268 -34.67 19.22 16.81
CA GLY A 268 -35.47 19.92 15.81
C GLY A 268 -36.37 19.00 14.98
N SER A 269 -37.50 19.54 14.50
CA SER A 269 -38.42 18.85 13.59
C SER A 269 -38.32 19.33 12.13
N LYS A 270 -37.66 20.47 11.89
CA LYS A 270 -37.53 21.08 10.56
C LYS A 270 -36.53 20.32 9.70
N ASN A 271 -36.95 19.95 8.50
CA ASN A 271 -36.06 19.41 7.47
C ASN A 271 -35.24 20.54 6.84
N ILE A 272 -33.93 20.39 6.84
CA ILE A 272 -32.95 21.29 6.21
C ILE A 272 -32.44 20.59 4.97
N LYS A 273 -32.57 21.23 3.79
CA LYS A 273 -31.97 20.72 2.54
C LYS A 273 -30.52 21.19 2.45
N VAL A 274 -29.64 20.32 1.99
CA VAL A 274 -28.23 20.63 1.72
C VAL A 274 -27.76 19.92 0.47
N ASP A 275 -26.96 20.58 -0.35
CA ASP A 275 -26.29 19.99 -1.50
C ASP A 275 -24.80 19.87 -1.24
N VAL A 276 -24.41 18.74 -0.64
CA VAL A 276 -23.04 18.49 -0.21
C VAL A 276 -22.50 17.26 -0.92
N ARG A 277 -21.27 17.38 -1.43
CA ARG A 277 -20.47 16.24 -1.86
C ARG A 277 -19.83 15.57 -0.64
N ILE A 278 -19.91 14.24 -0.57
CA ILE A 278 -19.37 13.49 0.57
C ILE A 278 -18.12 12.71 0.13
N ILE A 279 -17.02 12.93 0.85
CA ILE A 279 -15.82 12.10 0.78
C ILE A 279 -15.64 11.50 2.18
N SER A 280 -15.45 10.20 2.27
CA SER A 280 -15.23 9.51 3.55
C SER A 280 -13.89 8.79 3.54
N ALA A 281 -13.29 8.59 4.71
CA ALA A 281 -12.06 7.84 4.86
C ALA A 281 -12.14 6.86 6.03
N THR A 282 -11.44 5.73 5.92
CA THR A 282 -11.28 4.79 7.04
C THR A 282 -10.06 3.90 6.88
N ASN A 283 -9.48 3.49 8.01
CA ASN A 283 -8.51 2.41 8.09
C ASN A 283 -9.12 1.04 8.47
N LYS A 284 -10.42 0.97 8.77
CA LYS A 284 -11.10 -0.25 9.22
C LYS A 284 -11.67 -1.05 8.06
N ASP A 285 -11.84 -2.35 8.30
CA ASP A 285 -12.55 -3.25 7.41
C ASP A 285 -14.07 -3.11 7.63
N LEU A 286 -14.71 -2.25 6.83
CA LEU A 286 -16.15 -2.00 6.93
C LEU A 286 -16.99 -3.24 6.64
N GLU A 287 -16.54 -4.14 5.76
CA GLU A 287 -17.27 -5.36 5.43
C GLU A 287 -17.33 -6.29 6.64
N LYS A 288 -16.21 -6.44 7.36
CA LYS A 288 -16.19 -7.14 8.65
C LYS A 288 -17.07 -6.44 9.70
N MET A 289 -17.06 -5.11 9.74
CA MET A 289 -17.90 -4.38 10.69
C MET A 289 -19.41 -4.53 10.40
N ILE A 290 -19.80 -4.70 9.13
CA ILE A 290 -21.17 -5.05 8.76
C ILE A 290 -21.53 -6.44 9.30
N SER A 291 -20.67 -7.44 9.10
CA SER A 291 -20.93 -8.78 9.67
C SER A 291 -21.00 -8.79 11.19
N ASP A 292 -20.27 -7.89 11.85
CA ASP A 292 -20.28 -7.71 13.30
C ASP A 292 -21.48 -6.85 13.80
N GLY A 293 -22.32 -6.33 12.91
CA GLY A 293 -23.44 -5.42 13.25
C GLY A 293 -23.02 -4.03 13.74
N ARG A 294 -21.75 -3.64 13.52
CA ARG A 294 -21.17 -2.35 13.95
C ARG A 294 -21.21 -1.28 12.86
N PHE A 295 -21.54 -1.66 11.63
CA PHE A 295 -21.69 -0.75 10.51
C PHE A 295 -22.91 -1.15 9.68
N ARG A 296 -23.68 -0.17 9.21
CA ARG A 296 -24.88 -0.45 8.41
C ARG A 296 -24.51 -0.78 6.97
N ASP A 297 -25.14 -1.81 6.43
CA ASP A 297 -24.98 -2.25 5.05
C ASP A 297 -25.53 -1.22 4.05
N ASP A 298 -26.70 -0.66 4.30
CA ASP A 298 -27.33 0.38 3.47
C ASP A 298 -26.43 1.62 3.27
N LEU A 299 -25.86 2.13 4.35
CA LEU A 299 -24.89 3.22 4.31
C LEU A 299 -23.62 2.84 3.55
N TYR A 300 -23.11 1.63 3.77
CA TYR A 300 -21.93 1.15 3.05
C TYR A 300 -22.15 1.17 1.54
N TYR A 301 -23.27 0.61 1.06
CA TYR A 301 -23.55 0.58 -0.38
C TYR A 301 -23.71 1.98 -0.99
N ARG A 302 -24.28 2.94 -0.24
CA ARG A 302 -24.43 4.32 -0.72
C ARG A 302 -23.11 5.09 -0.77
N MET A 303 -22.25 4.91 0.23
CA MET A 303 -20.94 5.59 0.30
C MET A 303 -19.89 4.93 -0.61
N ASN A 304 -19.93 3.61 -0.76
CA ASN A 304 -18.96 2.83 -1.53
C ASN A 304 -19.25 2.86 -3.04
N THR A 305 -19.64 4.02 -3.57
CA THR A 305 -19.89 4.22 -5.01
C THR A 305 -18.56 4.29 -5.77
N ILE A 306 -17.59 5.07 -5.26
CA ILE A 306 -16.21 5.08 -5.75
C ILE A 306 -15.29 4.73 -4.59
N SER A 307 -14.56 3.62 -4.69
CA SER A 307 -13.58 3.19 -3.68
C SER A 307 -12.15 3.39 -4.16
N ILE A 308 -11.35 4.10 -3.38
CA ILE A 308 -9.93 4.35 -3.69
C ILE A 308 -9.11 3.88 -2.49
N THR A 309 -8.19 2.95 -2.72
CA THR A 309 -7.33 2.40 -1.68
C THR A 309 -5.92 2.98 -1.80
N LEU A 310 -5.42 3.60 -0.74
CA LEU A 310 -4.03 4.05 -0.63
C LEU A 310 -3.18 2.93 -0.01
N PRO A 311 -2.15 2.44 -0.71
CA PRO A 311 -1.26 1.42 -0.17
C PRO A 311 -0.43 1.97 1.01
N PRO A 312 -0.11 1.14 2.01
CA PRO A 312 0.78 1.53 3.09
C PRO A 312 2.22 1.73 2.56
N LEU A 313 3.01 2.55 3.24
CA LEU A 313 4.35 2.96 2.82
C LEU A 313 5.32 1.78 2.61
N ARG A 314 5.22 0.74 3.46
CA ARG A 314 6.01 -0.48 3.32
C ARG A 314 5.77 -1.24 2.00
N ASP A 315 4.61 -1.07 1.38
CA ASP A 315 4.28 -1.73 0.11
C ASP A 315 4.67 -0.86 -1.10
N ARG A 316 5.18 0.36 -0.86
CA ARG A 316 5.50 1.36 -1.90
C ARG A 316 6.96 1.39 -2.34
N GLY A 317 7.76 0.39 -1.97
CA GLY A 317 9.12 0.17 -2.47
C GLY A 317 10.02 1.41 -2.40
N ARG A 318 10.44 1.90 -3.57
CA ARG A 318 11.38 3.05 -3.73
C ARG A 318 10.81 4.39 -3.27
N ASP A 319 9.52 4.48 -2.98
CA ASP A 319 8.87 5.70 -2.49
C ASP A 319 9.45 6.17 -1.15
N ILE A 320 9.99 5.26 -0.32
CA ILE A 320 10.56 5.62 0.99
C ILE A 320 11.73 6.61 0.81
N ARG A 321 12.69 6.29 -0.06
CA ARG A 321 13.82 7.19 -0.37
C ARG A 321 13.34 8.51 -0.97
N LEU A 322 12.45 8.43 -1.95
CA LEU A 322 11.89 9.61 -2.63
C LEU A 322 11.17 10.56 -1.65
N LEU A 323 10.41 10.01 -0.71
CA LEU A 323 9.72 10.78 0.31
C LEU A 323 10.68 11.32 1.37
N ALA A 324 11.67 10.54 1.78
CA ALA A 324 12.71 10.99 2.72
C ALA A 324 13.45 12.21 2.15
N ASP A 325 13.92 12.13 0.90
CA ASP A 325 14.60 13.24 0.21
C ASP A 325 13.68 14.46 0.05
N PHE A 326 12.39 14.23 -0.24
CA PHE A 326 11.42 15.31 -0.35
C PHE A 326 11.21 16.05 0.98
N PHE A 327 11.05 15.31 2.08
CA PHE A 327 10.89 15.92 3.40
C PHE A 327 12.17 16.60 3.86
N LEU A 328 13.33 15.99 3.61
CA LEU A 328 14.63 16.59 3.88
C LEU A 328 14.76 17.93 3.16
N GLY A 329 14.54 17.97 1.85
CA GLY A 329 14.62 19.20 1.07
C GLY A 329 13.62 20.27 1.51
N LYS A 330 12.45 19.88 2.06
CA LYS A 330 11.49 20.83 2.65
C LYS A 330 12.01 21.41 3.97
N GLN A 331 12.55 20.58 4.86
CA GLN A 331 13.03 21.01 6.18
C GLN A 331 14.31 21.82 6.10
N THR A 332 15.20 21.48 5.16
CA THR A 332 16.49 22.14 5.02
C THR A 332 16.44 23.32 4.05
N ARG A 333 15.24 23.71 3.59
CA ARG A 333 15.05 24.86 2.72
C ARG A 333 15.50 26.13 3.44
N GLY A 334 16.55 26.77 2.93
CA GLY A 334 17.16 27.97 3.54
C GLY A 334 18.39 27.69 4.41
N HIS A 335 18.79 26.43 4.58
CA HIS A 335 20.09 26.13 5.17
C HIS A 335 21.21 26.50 4.20
N GLN A 336 22.34 27.01 4.72
CA GLN A 336 23.49 27.42 3.89
C GLN A 336 24.22 26.21 3.26
N LYS A 337 24.13 25.05 3.89
CA LYS A 337 24.77 23.81 3.43
C LYS A 337 23.71 22.80 2.98
N LYS A 338 24.05 22.05 1.93
CA LYS A 338 23.22 20.94 1.45
C LYS A 338 23.34 19.78 2.44
N ILE A 339 22.21 19.38 3.02
CA ILE A 339 22.13 18.21 3.89
C ILE A 339 21.68 17.01 3.06
N SER A 340 22.27 15.84 3.28
CA SER A 340 21.91 14.57 2.62
C SER A 340 21.87 13.42 3.61
N PHE A 341 21.18 12.33 3.28
CA PHE A 341 21.30 11.08 4.02
C PHE A 341 22.51 10.27 3.55
N SER A 342 23.20 9.60 4.48
CA SER A 342 24.12 8.53 4.12
C SER A 342 23.35 7.32 3.53
N GLU A 343 24.03 6.48 2.75
CA GLU A 343 23.43 5.27 2.16
C GLU A 343 23.00 4.26 3.25
N GLU A 344 23.73 4.17 4.36
CA GLU A 344 23.38 3.36 5.52
C GLU A 344 22.08 3.83 6.18
N THR A 345 21.89 5.15 6.27
CA THR A 345 20.65 5.75 6.79
C THR A 345 19.47 5.41 5.90
N LEU A 346 19.62 5.55 4.58
CA LEU A 346 18.55 5.22 3.63
C LEU A 346 18.18 3.73 3.68
N LYS A 347 19.15 2.84 3.79
CA LYS A 347 18.89 1.40 3.99
C LYS A 347 18.15 1.13 5.29
N ALA A 348 18.48 1.83 6.38
CA ALA A 348 17.77 1.69 7.65
C ALA A 348 16.30 2.11 7.50
N LEU A 349 16.04 3.25 6.84
CA LEU A 349 14.69 3.74 6.56
C LEU A 349 13.90 2.77 5.66
N GLU A 350 14.53 2.21 4.62
CA GLU A 350 13.91 1.21 3.73
C GLU A 350 13.61 -0.12 4.43
N SER A 351 14.35 -0.46 5.49
CA SER A 351 14.17 -1.72 6.23
C SER A 351 13.05 -1.70 7.29
N TYR A 352 12.54 -0.51 7.62
CA TYR A 352 11.52 -0.33 8.65
C TYR A 352 10.10 -0.45 8.07
N ASN A 353 9.16 -0.97 8.86
CA ASN A 353 7.80 -1.30 8.39
C ASN A 353 6.85 -0.09 8.30
N TRP A 354 7.24 1.07 8.82
CA TRP A 354 6.45 2.31 8.78
C TRP A 354 4.98 2.16 9.23
N PRO A 355 4.71 1.71 10.47
CA PRO A 355 3.33 1.56 10.98
C PRO A 355 2.53 2.88 10.98
N GLY A 356 3.18 4.04 11.11
CA GLY A 356 2.55 5.36 10.96
C GLY A 356 2.69 5.96 9.56
N ASN A 357 3.12 5.16 8.58
CA ASN A 357 3.22 5.48 7.16
C ASN A 357 3.99 6.80 6.91
N VAL A 358 3.51 7.64 6.00
CA VAL A 358 4.16 8.88 5.58
C VAL A 358 4.23 9.90 6.73
N ARG A 359 3.25 9.89 7.64
CA ARG A 359 3.24 10.76 8.83
C ARG A 359 4.42 10.45 9.75
N GLU A 360 4.69 9.17 10.01
CA GLU A 360 5.84 8.74 10.81
C GLU A 360 7.16 9.02 10.09
N LEU A 361 7.27 8.74 8.79
CA LEU A 361 8.48 9.05 8.01
C LEU A 361 8.82 10.54 8.09
N LYS A 362 7.82 11.43 7.92
CA LYS A 362 8.04 12.87 8.06
C LYS A 362 8.60 13.21 9.45
N GLY A 363 8.00 12.66 10.52
CA GLY A 363 8.46 12.90 11.89
C GLY A 363 9.88 12.38 12.15
N VAL A 364 10.24 11.23 11.56
CA VAL A 364 11.60 10.68 11.62
C VAL A 364 12.59 11.58 10.91
N VAL A 365 12.25 12.12 9.73
CA VAL A 365 13.11 13.07 9.01
C VAL A 365 13.27 14.37 9.79
N ASP A 366 12.19 14.92 10.34
CA ASP A 366 12.21 16.13 11.17
C ASP A 366 13.13 15.95 12.40
N TYR A 367 13.04 14.78 13.05
CA TYR A 367 13.93 14.40 14.15
C TYR A 367 15.39 14.32 13.68
N ALA A 368 15.64 13.63 12.57
CA ALA A 368 17.01 13.39 12.08
C ALA A 368 17.73 14.66 11.66
N VAL A 369 17.01 15.61 11.04
CA VAL A 369 17.56 16.94 10.72
C VAL A 369 17.90 17.71 11.99
N THR A 370 17.06 17.61 13.03
CA THR A 370 17.27 18.31 14.29
C THR A 370 18.45 17.75 15.09
N MET A 371 18.65 16.44 15.04
CA MET A 371 19.73 15.74 15.78
C MET A 371 21.05 15.67 15.02
N SER A 372 21.07 16.06 13.74
CA SER A 372 22.28 16.06 12.94
C SER A 372 23.09 17.33 13.19
N GLU A 373 24.34 17.17 13.62
CA GLU A 373 25.31 18.26 13.70
C GLU A 373 26.08 18.44 12.37
N GLU A 374 25.98 17.46 11.48
CA GLU A 374 26.73 17.37 10.23
C GLU A 374 25.85 17.64 8.99
N THR A 375 26.51 17.85 7.85
CA THR A 375 25.84 17.94 6.54
C THR A 375 25.38 16.58 6.00
N GLU A 376 25.80 15.48 6.62
CA GLU A 376 25.35 14.14 6.28
C GLU A 376 24.63 13.51 7.47
N ILE A 377 23.38 13.10 7.26
CA ILE A 377 22.57 12.42 8.27
C ILE A 377 22.95 10.94 8.27
N THR A 378 23.58 10.52 9.35
CA THR A 378 24.01 9.14 9.61
C THR A 378 22.96 8.38 10.43
N PRO A 379 23.04 7.04 10.53
CA PRO A 379 22.07 6.25 11.29
C PRO A 379 21.92 6.67 12.76
N GLN A 380 22.95 7.26 13.36
CA GLN A 380 22.97 7.74 14.75
C GLN A 380 21.99 8.90 14.98
N SER A 381 21.66 9.66 13.93
CA SER A 381 20.70 10.75 13.99
C SER A 381 19.25 10.28 13.85
N LEU A 382 19.00 8.99 13.54
CA LEU A 382 17.65 8.45 13.48
C LEU A 382 17.13 8.07 14.88
N PRO A 383 15.81 8.13 15.11
CA PRO A 383 15.22 7.61 16.33
C PRO A 383 15.57 6.13 16.53
N PRO A 384 15.91 5.68 17.76
CA PRO A 384 16.30 4.29 18.00
C PRO A 384 15.25 3.26 17.56
N PHE A 385 13.97 3.61 17.56
CA PHE A 385 12.89 2.71 17.18
C PHE A 385 12.92 2.29 15.71
N VAL A 386 13.58 3.05 14.82
CA VAL A 386 13.73 2.68 13.40
C VAL A 386 14.55 1.39 13.26
N PHE A 387 15.48 1.15 14.20
CA PHE A 387 16.30 -0.06 14.25
C PHE A 387 15.65 -1.20 15.03
N LEU A 388 14.61 -0.90 15.81
CA LEU A 388 13.82 -1.91 16.49
C LEU A 388 12.90 -2.54 15.44
N LYS A 389 13.26 -3.73 14.95
CA LYS A 389 12.35 -4.56 14.16
C LYS A 389 11.09 -4.86 14.99
N LYS A 390 10.10 -3.99 14.92
CA LYS A 390 8.72 -4.37 15.18
C LYS A 390 8.27 -5.18 13.96
N SER A 391 8.63 -6.47 13.93
CA SER A 391 7.58 -7.42 13.59
C SER A 391 6.45 -7.20 14.60
N PRO A 392 5.18 -7.41 14.23
CA PRO A 392 4.13 -7.54 15.22
C PRO A 392 4.43 -8.82 16.03
N LEU A 393 5.37 -8.71 16.96
CA LEU A 393 5.61 -9.67 18.00
C LEU A 393 4.37 -9.58 18.87
N SER A 394 3.40 -10.44 18.57
CA SER A 394 2.77 -11.15 19.66
C SER A 394 3.89 -11.53 20.63
N THR A 395 3.69 -11.20 21.88
CA THR A 395 4.62 -11.50 22.98
C THR A 395 4.89 -13.02 23.08
N ASP A 396 4.16 -13.83 22.31
CA ASP A 396 4.34 -15.26 22.08
C ASP A 396 5.56 -15.65 21.21
N GLU A 397 6.01 -14.86 20.24
CA GLU A 397 7.08 -15.34 19.32
C GLU A 397 8.51 -15.17 19.85
N LEU A 398 8.72 -14.32 20.86
CA LEU A 398 9.98 -14.31 21.65
C LEU A 398 10.06 -15.49 22.63
N LEU A 399 8.92 -16.13 22.90
CA LEU A 399 8.84 -17.41 23.61
C LEU A 399 8.94 -18.54 22.57
N SER A 400 10.12 -18.69 21.98
CA SER A 400 10.49 -19.93 21.29
C SER A 400 9.97 -21.14 22.08
N ARG A 401 9.46 -22.19 21.39
CA ARG A 401 8.90 -23.42 22.00
C ARG A 401 9.80 -24.04 23.09
N ASP A 402 11.09 -23.73 23.06
CA ASP A 402 12.06 -24.09 24.10
C ASP A 402 11.76 -23.43 25.47
N VAL A 403 11.33 -22.17 25.53
CA VAL A 403 11.05 -21.45 26.80
C VAL A 403 9.84 -22.04 27.52
N ILE A 404 8.79 -22.42 26.79
CA ILE A 404 7.58 -23.05 27.37
C ILE A 404 7.91 -24.45 27.91
N SER A 405 8.88 -25.16 27.31
CA SER A 405 9.36 -26.45 27.83
C SER A 405 10.21 -26.32 29.10
N ILE A 406 10.98 -25.23 29.24
CA ILE A 406 11.88 -24.97 30.37
C ILE A 406 11.14 -24.31 31.56
N ALA A 407 10.10 -23.52 31.28
CA ALA A 407 9.28 -22.85 32.31
C ALA A 407 8.47 -23.84 33.18
N LYS A 408 8.31 -25.09 32.75
CA LYS A 408 7.66 -26.13 33.57
C LYS A 408 8.50 -26.58 34.77
N ARG A 409 9.76 -26.15 34.89
CA ARG A 409 10.67 -26.55 36.00
C ARG A 409 11.56 -25.43 36.56
N THR A 410 11.43 -24.18 36.11
CA THR A 410 12.30 -23.07 36.53
C THR A 410 11.56 -21.73 36.48
N PRO A 411 11.82 -20.76 37.38
CA PRO A 411 11.19 -19.44 37.34
C PRO A 411 11.46 -18.74 36.00
N LEU A 412 10.43 -18.13 35.42
CA LEU A 412 10.44 -17.54 34.07
C LEU A 412 11.62 -16.60 33.82
N LEU A 413 11.97 -15.76 34.81
CA LEU A 413 13.09 -14.83 34.74
C LEU A 413 14.44 -15.56 34.51
N SER A 414 14.64 -16.70 35.19
CA SER A 414 15.86 -17.50 35.09
C SER A 414 15.99 -18.17 33.72
N ALA A 415 14.88 -18.65 33.15
CA ALA A 415 14.86 -19.28 31.83
C ALA A 415 15.15 -18.26 30.73
N THR A 416 14.54 -17.07 30.81
CA THR A 416 14.78 -15.96 29.87
C THR A 416 16.23 -15.48 29.92
N MET A 417 16.79 -15.31 31.13
CA MET A 417 18.20 -14.93 31.31
C MET A 417 19.16 -15.94 30.70
N LYS A 418 18.93 -17.25 30.89
CA LYS A 418 19.74 -18.30 30.27
C LYS A 418 19.61 -18.31 28.74
N GLY A 419 18.42 -18.05 28.20
CA GLY A 419 18.19 -17.96 26.76
C GLY A 419 18.93 -16.79 26.11
N VAL A 420 18.85 -15.61 26.71
CA VAL A 420 19.58 -14.41 26.28
C VAL A 420 21.09 -14.66 26.35
N GLU A 421 21.58 -15.20 27.48
CA GLU A 421 22.99 -15.49 27.68
C GLU A 421 23.53 -16.49 26.65
N ARG A 422 22.81 -17.59 26.39
CA ARG A 422 23.16 -18.59 25.37
C ARG A 422 23.28 -17.96 23.98
N ASN A 423 22.38 -17.05 23.64
CA ASN A 423 22.38 -16.39 22.33
C ASN A 423 23.54 -15.39 22.19
N LEU A 424 23.87 -14.64 23.24
CA LEU A 424 25.04 -13.76 23.27
C LEU A 424 26.33 -14.54 23.10
N ILE A 425 26.46 -15.69 23.78
CA ILE A 425 27.62 -16.58 23.63
C ILE A 425 27.74 -17.09 22.19
N LYS A 426 26.64 -17.59 21.59
CA LYS A 426 26.64 -18.03 20.17
C LYS A 426 27.03 -16.90 19.21
N LEU A 427 26.54 -15.69 19.44
CA LEU A 427 26.85 -14.53 18.61
C LEU A 427 28.33 -14.15 18.70
N ALA A 428 28.89 -14.15 19.92
CA ALA A 428 30.30 -13.89 20.14
C ALA A 428 31.18 -14.95 19.47
N ILE A 429 30.82 -16.23 19.56
CA ILE A 429 31.53 -17.33 18.89
C ILE A 429 31.53 -17.15 17.36
N ARG A 430 30.37 -16.81 16.77
CA ARG A 430 30.26 -16.60 15.31
C ARG A 430 31.04 -15.39 14.81
N LYS A 431 31.18 -14.35 15.63
CA LYS A 431 31.93 -13.13 15.30
C LYS A 431 33.43 -13.23 15.61
N SER A 432 33.85 -14.26 16.36
CA SER A 432 35.24 -14.48 16.75
C SER A 432 35.90 -15.57 15.90
N GLY A 433 37.16 -15.40 15.52
CA GLY A 433 37.94 -16.45 14.86
C GLY A 433 38.58 -17.45 15.85
N SER A 434 38.58 -17.15 17.15
CA SER A 434 39.17 -18.00 18.19
C SER A 434 38.43 -17.92 19.52
N LYS A 435 38.59 -18.95 20.37
CA LYS A 435 38.02 -18.98 21.73
C LYS A 435 38.50 -17.79 22.59
N SER A 436 39.76 -17.39 22.44
CA SER A 436 40.34 -16.24 23.18
C SER A 436 39.67 -14.92 22.80
N GLU A 437 39.33 -14.75 21.52
CA GLU A 437 38.64 -13.55 21.04
C GLU A 437 37.17 -13.53 21.48
N ALA A 438 36.48 -14.67 21.45
CA ALA A 438 35.11 -14.80 21.97
C ALA A 438 35.02 -14.38 23.45
N ILE A 439 36.01 -14.80 24.26
CA ILE A 439 36.11 -14.47 25.69
C ILE A 439 36.29 -12.97 25.89
N ARG A 440 37.13 -12.32 25.08
CA ARG A 440 37.35 -10.88 25.12
C ARG A 440 36.08 -10.11 24.72
N ILE A 441 35.38 -10.54 23.67
CA ILE A 441 34.12 -9.92 23.21
C ILE A 441 33.02 -10.04 24.27
N LEU A 442 32.94 -11.19 24.95
CA LEU A 442 31.95 -11.42 26.01
C LEU A 442 32.29 -10.73 27.33
N GLY A 443 33.56 -10.34 27.54
CA GLY A 443 34.00 -9.68 28.78
C GLY A 443 33.93 -10.56 30.03
N ILE A 444 33.91 -11.89 29.87
CA ILE A 444 33.83 -12.85 31.00
C ILE A 444 35.16 -13.56 31.24
N SER A 445 35.34 -14.11 32.43
CA SER A 445 36.56 -14.88 32.74
C SER A 445 36.66 -16.15 31.88
N ARG A 446 37.89 -16.58 31.61
CA ARG A 446 38.17 -17.82 30.87
C ARG A 446 37.43 -19.02 31.46
N ARG A 447 37.42 -19.14 32.80
CA ARG A 447 36.72 -20.19 33.55
C ARG A 447 35.20 -20.12 33.35
N ALA A 448 34.60 -18.93 33.42
CA ALA A 448 33.17 -18.75 33.22
C ALA A 448 32.74 -19.08 31.79
N PHE A 449 33.56 -18.76 30.80
CA PHE A 449 33.30 -19.09 29.40
C PHE A 449 33.26 -20.60 29.15
N TYR A 450 34.27 -21.36 29.63
CA TYR A 450 34.28 -22.82 29.47
C TYR A 450 33.13 -23.49 30.24
N TYR A 451 32.79 -23.00 31.43
CA TYR A 451 31.63 -23.49 32.18
C TYR A 451 30.33 -23.32 31.38
N LYS A 452 30.11 -22.13 30.80
CA LYS A 452 28.90 -21.82 30.03
C LYS A 452 28.86 -22.53 28.66
N LEU A 453 30.01 -22.78 28.04
CA LEU A 453 30.10 -23.61 26.84
C LEU A 453 29.57 -25.02 27.09
N LYS A 454 29.94 -25.61 28.23
CA LYS A 454 29.49 -26.94 28.65
C LYS A 454 28.02 -26.92 29.10
N GLU A 455 27.62 -25.93 29.89
CA GLU A 455 26.24 -25.75 30.36
C GLU A 455 25.24 -25.66 29.20
N TYR A 456 25.62 -25.00 28.10
CA TYR A 456 24.74 -24.78 26.95
C TYR A 456 24.99 -25.71 25.75
N ASN A 457 25.86 -26.71 25.90
CA ASN A 457 26.27 -27.66 24.85
C ASN A 457 26.71 -26.95 23.54
N LEU A 458 27.61 -25.97 23.66
CA LEU A 458 28.09 -25.15 22.54
C LEU A 458 29.53 -25.47 22.12
N GLU A 459 30.13 -26.52 22.69
CA GLU A 459 31.53 -26.89 22.43
C GLU A 459 31.80 -27.23 20.96
N SER A 460 30.81 -27.78 20.25
CA SER A 460 30.90 -28.17 18.84
C SER A 460 30.92 -27.01 17.84
N LEU A 461 30.74 -25.76 18.30
CA LEU A 461 30.74 -24.57 17.45
C LEU A 461 32.15 -24.04 17.13
N PHE A 462 33.17 -24.56 17.80
CA PHE A 462 34.57 -24.34 17.44
C PHE A 462 35.10 -25.63 16.81
N LYS A 463 35.27 -25.65 15.48
CA LYS A 463 36.04 -26.69 14.80
C LYS A 463 37.53 -26.45 14.99
#